data_AF-A0A954BZL3-F1
#
_entry.id   AF-A0A954BZL3-F1
#
_cell.length_a   1.000
_cell.length_b   1.000
_cell.length_c   1.000
_cell.angle_alpha   90.00
_cell.angle_beta   90.00
_cell.angle_gamma   90.00
#
_symmetry.space_group_name_H-M   'P 1'
#
loop_
_entity.id
_entity.type
_entity.pdbx_description
1 polymer ?
#
loop_
_entity_poly.entity_id
_entity_poly.type
_entity_poly.pdbx_seq_one_letter_code
_entity_poly.pdbx_strand_id
1 'polypeptide(L)'
;VWDILSRAGKKVILLGVPQTYPPKPVNGCVVSGFLAPSTESNYTYPVPLKDEVEEVSGGYVLDVEDFRTDDKEALLGRIYEKTEKHFKVAKHLLRTKPWDFFMTVEMGTDRIHHGFWSFIDPTHRRYVPGNPFENSIKEYYKYCDREIGEMLSLVPEGTAVILVSDHGACKMDGAVCFNEWLIKEGYLVLKEYPKTQT
;
A
#
# COMPACT_ATOMS: atom_id res chain seq x y z
N VAL A 1 1.17 18.16 -6.66
CA VAL A 1 2.57 18.60 -6.44
C VAL A 1 3.47 18.24 -7.62
N TRP A 2 3.61 16.96 -7.96
CA TRP A 2 4.48 16.49 -9.05
C TRP A 2 4.18 17.09 -10.42
N ASP A 3 2.91 17.35 -10.77
CA ASP A 3 2.57 18.01 -12.05
C ASP A 3 3.19 19.42 -12.15
N ILE A 4 3.22 20.15 -11.04
CA ILE A 4 3.79 21.50 -10.96
C ILE A 4 5.31 21.42 -11.09
N LEU A 5 5.95 20.51 -10.35
CA LEU A 5 7.39 20.28 -10.41
C LEU A 5 7.83 19.87 -11.82
N SER A 6 7.11 18.92 -12.42
CA SER A 6 7.33 18.45 -13.78
C SER A 6 7.27 19.61 -14.80
N ARG A 7 6.24 20.46 -14.72
CA ARG A 7 6.11 21.65 -15.58
C ARG A 7 7.23 22.67 -15.36
N ALA A 8 7.80 22.73 -14.16
CA ALA A 8 8.97 23.56 -13.84
C ALA A 8 10.31 22.92 -14.27
N GLY A 9 10.29 21.82 -15.02
CA GLY A 9 11.49 21.14 -15.52
C GLY A 9 12.18 20.24 -14.49
N LYS A 10 11.57 20.03 -13.32
CA LYS A 10 12.09 19.15 -12.27
C LYS A 10 11.82 17.68 -12.58
N LYS A 11 12.78 16.81 -12.23
CA LYS A 11 12.69 15.37 -12.40
C LYS A 11 11.90 14.74 -11.26
N VAL A 12 10.80 14.05 -11.57
CA VAL A 12 9.88 13.49 -10.56
C VAL A 12 9.81 11.97 -10.71
N ILE A 13 9.96 11.26 -9.59
CA ILE A 13 9.72 9.82 -9.51
C ILE A 13 8.60 9.55 -8.50
N LEU A 14 7.55 8.87 -8.94
CA LEU A 14 6.44 8.39 -8.10
C LEU A 14 6.39 6.87 -8.13
N LEU A 15 6.26 6.25 -6.97
CA LEU A 15 6.12 4.80 -6.82
C LEU A 15 5.00 4.45 -5.84
N GLY A 16 4.00 3.71 -6.31
CA GLY A 16 2.96 3.19 -5.43
C GLY A 16 1.97 4.23 -4.91
N VAL A 17 2.07 5.49 -5.35
CA VAL A 17 1.22 6.58 -4.86
C VAL A 17 -0.25 6.31 -5.26
N PRO A 18 -1.22 6.35 -4.32
CA PRO A 18 -2.63 6.14 -4.65
C PRO A 18 -3.16 7.18 -5.65
N GLN A 19 -4.18 6.78 -6.43
CA GLN A 19 -4.85 7.62 -7.44
C GLN A 19 -3.95 8.13 -8.57
N THR A 20 -2.83 7.45 -8.86
CA THR A 20 -1.99 7.76 -10.02
C THR A 20 -2.29 6.90 -11.24
N TYR A 21 -3.24 5.95 -11.17
CA TYR A 21 -3.69 5.20 -12.35
C TYR A 21 -4.90 5.89 -13.02
N PRO A 22 -4.93 6.00 -14.37
CA PRO A 22 -3.83 5.73 -15.29
C PRO A 22 -2.69 6.75 -15.13
N PRO A 23 -1.42 6.34 -15.30
CA PRO A 23 -0.27 7.21 -15.08
C PRO A 23 -0.26 8.37 -16.07
N LYS A 24 -0.19 9.60 -15.55
CA LYS A 24 -0.07 10.81 -16.36
C LYS A 24 1.40 11.07 -16.72
N PRO A 25 1.69 11.63 -17.90
CA PRO A 25 3.04 12.03 -18.25
C PRO A 25 3.65 13.02 -17.26
N VAL A 26 4.87 12.74 -16.82
CA VAL A 26 5.70 13.64 -16.00
C VAL A 26 7.11 13.72 -16.60
N ASN A 27 7.88 14.73 -16.21
CA ASN A 27 9.31 14.79 -16.50
C ASN A 27 10.05 13.82 -15.56
N GLY A 28 9.97 12.51 -15.84
CA GLY A 28 10.52 11.47 -14.97
C GLY A 28 9.73 10.17 -15.07
N CYS A 29 9.47 9.53 -13.92
CA CYS A 29 8.92 8.19 -13.83
C CYS A 29 7.70 8.12 -12.91
N VAL A 30 6.73 7.29 -13.28
CA VAL A 30 5.58 6.92 -12.43
C VAL A 30 5.42 5.42 -12.48
N VAL A 31 5.32 4.79 -11.32
CA VAL A 31 4.81 3.44 -11.14
C VAL A 31 3.56 3.57 -10.28
N SER A 32 2.39 3.24 -10.86
CA SER A 32 1.11 3.55 -10.22
C SER A 32 0.88 2.78 -8.92
N GLY A 33 0.03 3.32 -8.05
CA GLY A 33 -0.40 2.65 -6.83
C GLY A 33 -1.41 1.51 -7.05
N PHE A 34 -1.87 0.97 -5.92
CA PHE A 34 -2.75 -0.21 -5.81
C PHE A 34 -4.09 -0.14 -6.55
N LEU A 35 -4.48 1.04 -7.04
CA LEU A 35 -5.70 1.22 -7.85
C LEU A 35 -5.50 0.86 -9.33
N ALA A 36 -4.28 0.55 -9.76
CA ALA A 36 -4.07 -0.05 -11.07
C ALA A 36 -4.71 -1.44 -11.11
N PRO A 37 -5.47 -1.79 -12.16
CA PRO A 37 -6.29 -3.00 -12.16
C PRO A 37 -5.49 -4.29 -12.28
N SER A 38 -4.33 -4.26 -12.93
CA SER A 38 -3.42 -5.41 -13.04
C SER A 38 -2.04 -4.97 -13.54
N THR A 39 -1.04 -5.81 -13.34
CA THR A 39 0.29 -5.64 -13.96
C THR A 39 0.24 -5.75 -15.48
N GLU A 40 -0.79 -6.37 -16.07
CA GLU A 40 -1.00 -6.38 -17.52
C GLU A 40 -1.35 -5.01 -18.09
N SER A 41 -1.88 -4.11 -17.27
CA SER A 41 -2.24 -2.76 -17.69
C SER A 41 -1.03 -1.84 -17.84
N ASN A 42 -1.22 -0.69 -18.51
CA ASN A 42 -0.21 0.37 -18.57
C ASN A 42 -0.16 1.14 -17.25
N TYR A 43 0.39 0.53 -16.20
CA TYR A 43 0.47 1.12 -14.86
C TYR A 43 1.72 1.99 -14.65
N THR A 44 2.62 2.07 -15.63
CA THR A 44 3.84 2.89 -15.56
C THR A 44 3.86 4.03 -16.58
N TYR A 45 4.62 5.06 -16.27
CA TYR A 45 5.06 6.08 -17.22
C TYR A 45 6.58 6.31 -17.06
N PRO A 46 7.35 6.37 -18.15
CA PRO A 46 6.95 5.98 -19.51
C PRO A 46 6.62 4.48 -19.57
N VAL A 47 5.83 4.05 -20.56
CA VAL A 47 5.37 2.64 -20.66
C VAL A 47 6.52 1.60 -20.58
N PRO A 48 7.69 1.81 -21.21
CA PRO A 48 8.82 0.86 -21.12
C PRO A 48 9.39 0.67 -19.71
N LEU A 49 9.08 1.57 -18.75
CA LEU A 49 9.47 1.40 -17.35
C LEU A 49 8.86 0.14 -16.74
N LYS A 50 7.75 -0.37 -17.28
CA LYS A 50 7.11 -1.60 -16.82
C LYS A 50 8.07 -2.80 -16.84
N ASP A 51 8.85 -2.94 -17.90
CA ASP A 51 9.78 -4.06 -18.07
C ASP A 51 10.92 -3.99 -17.05
N GLU A 52 11.45 -2.78 -16.81
CA GLU A 52 12.48 -2.54 -15.79
C GLU A 52 11.95 -2.83 -14.37
N VAL A 53 10.71 -2.45 -14.07
CA VAL A 53 10.06 -2.74 -12.77
C VAL A 53 9.88 -4.23 -12.58
N GLU A 54 9.43 -4.93 -13.62
CA GLU A 54 9.22 -6.38 -13.59
C GLU A 54 10.53 -7.15 -13.38
N GLU A 55 11.59 -6.77 -14.11
CA GLU A 55 12.92 -7.38 -13.99
C GLU A 55 13.53 -7.19 -12.60
N VAL A 56 13.49 -5.96 -12.06
CA VAL A 56 14.06 -5.64 -10.75
C VAL A 56 13.32 -6.34 -9.60
N SER A 57 12.00 -6.48 -9.72
CA SER A 57 11.18 -7.08 -8.67
C SER A 57 11.01 -8.59 -8.80
N GLY A 58 11.32 -9.18 -9.97
CA GLY A 58 11.08 -10.60 -10.23
C GLY A 58 9.59 -10.95 -10.22
N GLY A 59 8.76 -10.09 -10.82
CA GLY A 59 7.30 -10.20 -10.79
C GLY A 59 6.66 -9.15 -9.89
N TYR A 60 6.27 -8.01 -10.45
CA TYR A 60 5.78 -6.89 -9.63
C TYR A 60 4.41 -7.17 -9.00
N VAL A 61 4.18 -6.62 -7.80
CA VAL A 61 2.92 -6.79 -7.05
C VAL A 61 2.35 -5.41 -6.75
N LEU A 62 1.19 -5.10 -7.32
CA LEU A 62 0.51 -3.81 -7.14
C LEU A 62 -0.09 -3.65 -5.73
N ASP A 63 -0.65 -4.73 -5.19
CA ASP A 63 -1.26 -4.76 -3.86
C ASP A 63 -1.36 -6.19 -3.31
N VAL A 64 -1.66 -6.30 -2.02
CA VAL A 64 -2.00 -7.57 -1.38
C VAL A 64 -3.50 -7.82 -1.53
N GLU A 65 -3.86 -8.75 -2.41
CA GLU A 65 -5.26 -9.17 -2.60
C GLU A 65 -5.79 -9.97 -1.39
N ASP A 66 -7.11 -9.96 -1.19
CA ASP A 66 -7.78 -10.71 -0.13
C ASP A 66 -7.10 -10.61 1.26
N PHE A 67 -6.74 -9.39 1.66
CA PHE A 67 -6.07 -9.13 2.93
C PHE A 67 -6.95 -9.37 4.17
N ARG A 68 -8.20 -9.79 3.97
CA ARG A 68 -9.13 -10.21 5.02
C ARG A 68 -9.26 -11.72 5.15
N THR A 69 -8.53 -12.48 4.34
CA THR A 69 -8.49 -13.94 4.38
C THR A 69 -8.23 -14.51 5.78
N ASP A 70 -8.75 -15.71 6.04
CA ASP A 70 -8.47 -16.48 7.25
C ASP A 70 -7.10 -17.17 7.19
N ASP A 71 -6.51 -17.35 6.00
CA ASP A 71 -5.14 -17.85 5.84
C ASP A 71 -4.11 -16.75 6.18
N LYS A 72 -3.88 -16.58 7.48
CA LYS A 72 -2.98 -15.55 8.01
C LYS A 72 -1.52 -15.80 7.69
N GLU A 73 -1.08 -17.04 7.55
CA GLU A 73 0.31 -17.33 7.19
C GLU A 73 0.60 -16.92 5.75
N ALA A 74 -0.26 -17.30 4.81
CA ALA A 74 -0.14 -16.87 3.42
C ALA A 74 -0.30 -15.35 3.27
N LEU A 75 -1.21 -14.73 4.03
CA LEU A 75 -1.35 -13.27 4.06
C LEU A 75 -0.06 -12.57 4.51
N LEU A 76 0.54 -13.05 5.61
CA LEU A 76 1.79 -12.46 6.12
C LEU A 76 2.89 -12.57 5.06
N GLY A 77 3.05 -13.74 4.45
CA GLY A 77 4.01 -13.95 3.35
C GLY A 77 3.82 -12.97 2.20
N ARG A 78 2.58 -12.80 1.72
CA ARG A 78 2.25 -11.86 0.63
C ARG A 78 2.55 -10.40 0.99
N ILE A 79 2.32 -10.00 2.24
CA ILE A 79 2.66 -8.64 2.73
C ILE A 79 4.17 -8.41 2.66
N TYR A 80 4.98 -9.35 3.17
CA TYR A 80 6.44 -9.23 3.13
C TYR A 80 6.96 -9.25 1.69
N GLU A 81 6.47 -10.15 0.85
CA GLU A 81 6.86 -10.25 -0.56
C GLU A 81 6.59 -8.94 -1.32
N LYS A 82 5.35 -8.41 -1.22
CA LYS A 82 4.99 -7.14 -1.86
C LYS A 82 5.88 -6.00 -1.39
N THR A 83 6.17 -5.94 -0.10
CA THR A 83 6.98 -4.89 0.51
C THR A 83 8.42 -4.97 0.01
N GLU A 84 9.02 -6.17 0.02
CA GLU A 84 10.35 -6.41 -0.50
C GLU A 84 10.47 -5.95 -1.97
N LYS A 85 9.51 -6.35 -2.81
CA LYS A 85 9.45 -5.98 -4.23
C LYS A 85 9.34 -4.46 -4.43
N HIS A 86 8.48 -3.79 -3.66
CA HIS A 86 8.35 -2.34 -3.69
C HIS A 86 9.66 -1.63 -3.31
N PHE A 87 10.30 -2.03 -2.21
CA PHE A 87 11.56 -1.43 -1.79
C PHE A 87 12.72 -1.73 -2.73
N LYS A 88 12.77 -2.92 -3.36
CA LYS A 88 13.73 -3.23 -4.43
C LYS A 88 13.61 -2.23 -5.58
N VAL A 89 12.39 -2.01 -6.08
CA VAL A 89 12.12 -1.04 -7.16
C VAL A 89 12.43 0.38 -6.71
N ALA A 90 12.05 0.76 -5.49
CA ALA A 90 12.31 2.10 -4.96
C ALA A 90 13.83 2.40 -4.89
N LYS A 91 14.61 1.47 -4.31
CA LYS A 91 16.07 1.57 -4.19
C LYS A 91 16.75 1.56 -5.57
N HIS A 92 16.24 0.78 -6.51
CA HIS A 92 16.73 0.78 -7.89
C HIS A 92 16.52 2.14 -8.56
N LEU A 93 15.30 2.67 -8.54
CA LEU A 93 14.99 3.96 -9.16
C LEU A 93 15.75 5.13 -8.53
N LEU A 94 15.96 5.10 -7.20
CA LEU A 94 16.81 6.09 -6.51
C LEU A 94 18.25 6.10 -7.03
N ARG A 95 18.81 4.93 -7.37
CA ARG A 95 20.20 4.77 -7.83
C ARG A 95 20.39 5.06 -9.31
N THR A 96 19.41 4.70 -10.15
CA THR A 96 19.60 4.61 -11.60
C THR A 96 18.94 5.73 -12.38
N LYS A 97 18.03 6.51 -11.76
CA LYS A 97 17.29 7.58 -12.43
C LYS A 97 17.62 8.95 -11.83
N PRO A 98 17.69 10.02 -12.64
CA PRO A 98 17.80 11.38 -12.11
C PRO A 98 16.48 11.82 -11.48
N TRP A 99 16.54 12.48 -10.32
CA TRP A 99 15.37 13.00 -9.62
C TRP A 99 15.70 14.30 -8.87
N ASP A 100 14.73 15.21 -8.83
CA ASP A 100 14.65 16.35 -7.90
C ASP A 100 13.59 16.12 -6.81
N PHE A 101 12.60 15.26 -7.09
CA PHE A 101 11.55 14.86 -6.17
C PHE A 101 11.25 13.36 -6.31
N PHE A 102 11.28 12.65 -5.19
CA PHE A 102 10.98 11.23 -5.12
C PHE A 102 9.88 11.00 -4.08
N MET A 103 8.84 10.27 -4.45
CA MET A 103 7.76 9.89 -3.53
C MET A 103 7.43 8.41 -3.71
N THR A 104 7.45 7.68 -2.60
CA THR A 104 7.01 6.29 -2.53
C THR A 104 5.97 6.11 -1.44
N VAL A 105 5.00 5.22 -1.66
CA VAL A 105 3.99 4.84 -0.66
C VAL A 105 4.07 3.35 -0.40
N GLU A 106 4.23 2.98 0.87
CA GLU A 106 4.24 1.59 1.32
C GLU A 106 2.91 1.18 1.96
N MET A 107 2.07 0.52 1.16
CA MET A 107 0.73 0.06 1.53
C MET A 107 0.68 -1.08 2.56
N GLY A 108 1.75 -1.86 2.74
CA GLY A 108 1.73 -3.06 3.56
C GLY A 108 1.50 -2.76 5.06
N THR A 109 1.78 -1.54 5.52
CA THR A 109 1.43 -1.09 6.88
C THR A 109 -0.09 -1.05 7.09
N ASP A 110 -0.85 -0.62 6.08
CA ASP A 110 -2.31 -0.68 6.13
C ASP A 110 -2.83 -2.13 6.06
N ARG A 111 -2.26 -2.93 5.15
CA ARG A 111 -2.67 -4.33 4.96
C ARG A 111 -2.42 -5.18 6.20
N ILE A 112 -1.29 -5.00 6.87
CA ILE A 112 -0.99 -5.76 8.09
C ILE A 112 -1.90 -5.35 9.25
N HIS A 113 -2.24 -4.06 9.37
CA HIS A 113 -3.20 -3.62 10.38
C HIS A 113 -4.57 -4.26 10.15
N HIS A 114 -5.08 -4.25 8.92
CA HIS A 114 -6.34 -4.91 8.60
C HIS A 114 -6.32 -6.42 8.84
N GLY A 115 -5.21 -7.09 8.49
CA GLY A 115 -5.08 -8.53 8.60
C GLY A 115 -4.88 -9.05 10.03
N PHE A 116 -4.19 -8.29 10.87
CA PHE A 116 -3.56 -8.80 12.10
C PHE A 116 -3.90 -8.05 13.40
N TRP A 117 -4.65 -6.95 13.38
CA TRP A 117 -4.93 -6.19 14.62
C TRP A 117 -5.51 -7.04 15.75
N SER A 118 -6.41 -7.98 15.42
CA SER A 118 -7.06 -8.86 16.39
C SER A 118 -6.10 -9.81 17.11
N PHE A 119 -4.89 -10.02 16.59
CA PHE A 119 -3.89 -10.92 17.14
C PHE A 119 -2.92 -10.23 18.10
N ILE A 120 -2.87 -8.88 18.10
CA ILE A 120 -1.89 -8.12 18.87
C ILE A 120 -2.51 -7.34 20.05
N ASP A 121 -3.82 -7.10 20.03
CA ASP A 121 -4.51 -6.24 20.98
C ASP A 121 -5.28 -7.07 22.02
N PRO A 122 -4.82 -7.15 23.29
CA PRO A 122 -5.51 -7.92 24.33
C PRO A 122 -6.93 -7.46 24.65
N THR A 123 -7.30 -6.24 24.24
CA THR A 123 -8.66 -5.70 24.41
C THR A 123 -9.59 -6.04 23.24
N HIS A 124 -9.07 -6.70 22.20
CA HIS A 124 -9.86 -7.14 21.06
C HIS A 124 -10.64 -8.41 21.40
N ARG A 125 -11.94 -8.43 21.13
CA ARG A 125 -12.85 -9.56 21.46
C ARG A 125 -12.47 -10.92 20.86
N ARG A 126 -11.61 -10.93 19.84
CA ARG A 126 -11.09 -12.15 19.16
C ARG A 126 -9.65 -12.50 19.56
N TYR A 127 -9.04 -11.74 20.45
CA TYR A 127 -7.65 -11.98 20.85
C TYR A 127 -7.54 -13.27 21.66
N VAL A 128 -6.50 -14.05 21.36
CA VAL A 128 -6.14 -15.26 22.09
C VAL A 128 -4.67 -15.13 22.51
N PRO A 129 -4.35 -15.15 23.82
CA PRO A 129 -2.97 -15.10 24.28
C PRO A 129 -2.13 -16.27 23.75
N GLY A 130 -0.87 -16.00 23.41
CA GLY A 130 0.08 -16.98 22.90
C GLY A 130 -0.17 -17.39 21.44
N ASN A 131 -0.98 -16.62 20.70
CA ASN A 131 -1.18 -16.88 19.27
C ASN A 131 0.13 -16.61 18.48
N PRO A 132 0.35 -17.29 17.34
CA PRO A 132 1.62 -17.19 16.61
C PRO A 132 1.87 -15.81 15.97
N PHE A 133 0.86 -14.93 15.93
CA PHE A 133 0.92 -13.65 15.21
C PHE A 133 0.99 -12.42 16.13
N GLU A 134 1.16 -12.59 17.44
CA GLU A 134 1.22 -11.47 18.42
C GLU A 134 2.27 -10.42 18.10
N ASN A 135 3.36 -10.82 17.43
CA ASN A 135 4.45 -9.93 17.06
C ASN A 135 4.43 -9.53 15.58
N SER A 136 3.43 -9.96 14.80
CA SER A 136 3.38 -9.76 13.34
C SER A 136 3.53 -8.28 12.95
N ILE A 137 2.70 -7.40 13.52
CA ILE A 137 2.76 -5.95 13.26
C ILE A 137 4.12 -5.38 13.71
N LYS A 138 4.58 -5.71 14.91
CA LYS A 138 5.87 -5.21 15.43
C LYS A 138 7.06 -5.59 14.55
N GLU A 139 7.16 -6.86 14.15
CA GLU A 139 8.27 -7.36 13.34
C GLU A 139 8.19 -6.85 11.90
N TYR A 140 6.99 -6.61 11.38
CA TYR A 140 6.82 -5.96 10.08
C TYR A 140 7.26 -4.48 10.12
N TYR A 141 6.93 -3.74 11.18
CA TYR A 141 7.43 -2.37 11.34
C TYR A 141 8.96 -2.31 11.42
N LYS A 142 9.60 -3.25 12.12
CA LYS A 142 11.07 -3.39 12.13
C LYS A 142 11.64 -3.73 10.74
N TYR A 143 10.90 -4.49 9.94
CA TYR A 143 11.26 -4.77 8.56
C TYR A 143 11.20 -3.49 7.71
N CYS A 144 10.09 -2.73 7.76
CA CYS A 144 9.97 -1.45 7.07
C CYS A 144 11.03 -0.43 7.51
N ASP A 145 11.32 -0.33 8.81
CA ASP A 145 12.34 0.57 9.34
C ASP A 145 13.72 0.29 8.74
N ARG A 146 14.11 -0.99 8.62
CA ARG A 146 15.37 -1.37 7.96
C ARG A 146 15.38 -1.00 6.48
N GLU A 147 14.30 -1.29 5.75
CA GLU A 147 14.20 -0.96 4.32
C GLU A 147 14.23 0.56 4.07
N ILE A 148 13.57 1.34 4.94
CA ILE A 148 13.65 2.80 4.93
C ILE A 148 15.08 3.25 5.22
N GLY A 149 15.75 2.69 6.24
CA GLY A 149 17.14 3.00 6.56
C GLY A 149 18.09 2.75 5.38
N GLU A 150 17.91 1.64 4.66
CA GLU A 150 18.63 1.36 3.42
C GLU A 150 18.33 2.38 2.33
N MET A 151 17.06 2.74 2.11
CA MET A 151 16.70 3.80 1.15
C MET A 151 17.34 5.14 1.49
N LEU A 152 17.31 5.55 2.77
CA LEU A 152 17.90 6.80 3.23
C LEU A 152 19.41 6.84 3.02
N SER A 153 20.11 5.71 3.10
CA SER A 153 21.54 5.63 2.80
C SER A 153 21.89 5.92 1.33
N LEU A 154 20.89 5.87 0.43
CA LEU A 154 21.03 6.17 -1.00
C LEU A 154 20.65 7.61 -1.34
N VAL A 155 20.03 8.33 -0.40
CA VAL A 155 19.58 9.71 -0.63
C VAL A 155 20.78 10.66 -0.53
N PRO A 156 20.99 11.57 -1.50
CA PRO A 156 22.09 12.54 -1.45
C PRO A 156 22.04 13.41 -0.19
N GLU A 157 23.21 13.73 0.36
CA GLU A 157 23.34 14.68 1.46
C GLU A 157 22.70 16.03 1.11
N GLY A 158 22.03 16.66 2.07
CA GLY A 158 21.30 17.91 1.86
C GLY A 158 19.89 17.75 1.27
N THR A 159 19.43 16.53 0.99
CA THR A 159 18.04 16.28 0.60
C THR A 159 17.10 16.43 1.81
N ALA A 160 16.03 17.20 1.65
CA ALA A 160 14.94 17.22 2.63
C ALA A 160 14.12 15.92 2.54
N VAL A 161 14.05 15.18 3.65
CA VAL A 161 13.27 13.94 3.76
C VAL A 161 12.04 14.18 4.61
N ILE A 162 10.89 13.73 4.11
CA ILE A 162 9.61 13.80 4.82
C ILE A 162 9.06 12.38 4.92
N LEU A 163 8.90 11.88 6.15
CA LEU A 163 8.20 10.64 6.44
C LEU A 163 6.84 10.98 7.05
N VAL A 164 5.77 10.60 6.37
CA VAL A 164 4.39 10.91 6.76
C VAL A 164 3.48 9.71 6.53
N SER A 165 2.37 9.71 7.24
CA SER A 165 1.28 8.76 7.06
C SER A 165 -0.02 9.54 6.93
N ASP A 166 -0.92 9.04 6.10
CA ASP A 166 -2.24 9.63 5.85
C ASP A 166 -3.22 9.36 7.01
N HIS A 167 -3.07 8.22 7.70
CA HIS A 167 -3.87 7.89 8.88
C HIS A 167 -3.21 6.81 9.77
N GLY A 168 -3.72 6.69 11.01
CA GLY A 168 -3.38 5.57 11.89
C GLY A 168 -4.30 4.35 11.69
N ALA A 169 -4.22 3.42 12.63
CA ALA A 169 -5.14 2.29 12.75
C ALA A 169 -5.56 2.10 14.21
N CYS A 170 -6.72 1.49 14.44
CA CYS A 170 -7.22 1.17 15.77
C CYS A 170 -8.10 -0.09 15.76
N LYS A 171 -8.43 -0.55 16.96
CA LYS A 171 -9.32 -1.70 17.17
C LYS A 171 -10.69 -1.48 16.54
N MET A 172 -11.18 -2.48 15.80
CA MET A 172 -12.55 -2.54 15.30
C MET A 172 -13.37 -3.56 16.08
N ASP A 173 -14.22 -3.08 17.00
CA ASP A 173 -15.08 -3.96 17.81
C ASP A 173 -16.27 -4.53 17.01
N GLY A 174 -16.73 -3.84 15.96
CA GLY A 174 -17.83 -4.27 15.13
C GLY A 174 -18.18 -3.29 14.01
N ALA A 175 -19.25 -3.60 13.29
CA ALA A 175 -19.83 -2.76 12.25
C ALA A 175 -21.34 -2.62 12.48
N VAL A 176 -21.90 -1.49 12.08
CA VAL A 176 -23.35 -1.27 12.07
C VAL A 176 -23.83 -1.41 10.63
N CYS A 177 -24.76 -2.33 10.39
CA CYS A 177 -25.45 -2.44 9.11
C CYS A 177 -26.46 -1.29 8.99
N PHE A 178 -25.98 -0.10 8.62
CA PHE A 178 -26.79 1.12 8.69
C PHE A 178 -28.02 1.05 7.79
N ASN A 179 -27.92 0.41 6.63
CA ASN A 179 -29.06 0.19 5.73
C ASN A 179 -30.16 -0.66 6.39
N GLU A 180 -29.79 -1.72 7.11
CA GLU A 180 -30.73 -2.56 7.86
C GLU A 180 -31.42 -1.77 8.97
N TRP A 181 -30.67 -0.92 9.67
CA TRP A 181 -31.24 -0.01 10.67
C TRP A 181 -32.23 0.98 10.03
N LEU A 182 -31.89 1.60 8.90
CA LEU A 182 -32.80 2.51 8.19
C LEU A 182 -34.07 1.83 7.70
N ILE A 183 -33.99 0.57 7.26
CA ILE A 183 -35.17 -0.23 6.87
C ILE A 183 -36.06 -0.46 8.09
N LYS A 184 -35.46 -0.87 9.21
CA LYS A 184 -36.18 -1.14 10.46
C LYS A 184 -36.90 0.10 11.00
N GLU A 185 -36.29 1.27 10.90
CA GLU A 185 -36.88 2.54 11.34
C GLU A 185 -37.85 3.15 10.31
N GLY A 186 -38.00 2.53 9.13
CA GLY A 186 -38.92 2.99 8.07
C GLY A 186 -38.39 4.14 7.22
N TYR A 187 -37.12 4.52 7.35
CA TYR A 187 -36.48 5.57 6.54
C TYR A 187 -36.00 5.09 5.17
N LEU A 188 -35.74 3.78 5.04
CA LEU A 188 -35.34 3.15 3.77
C LEU A 188 -36.37 2.09 3.37
N VAL A 189 -37.09 2.34 2.27
CA VAL A 189 -38.01 1.36 1.68
C VAL A 189 -37.34 0.74 0.46
N LEU A 190 -37.16 -0.58 0.50
CA LEU A 190 -36.62 -1.32 -0.63
C LEU A 190 -37.75 -1.69 -1.60
N LYS A 191 -37.44 -1.68 -2.90
CA LYS A 191 -38.34 -2.24 -3.92
C LYS A 191 -38.40 -3.77 -3.84
N GLU A 192 -37.25 -4.41 -3.63
CA GLU A 192 -37.08 -5.84 -3.35
C GLU A 192 -35.88 -6.01 -2.40
N TYR A 193 -35.96 -6.95 -1.47
CA TYR A 193 -34.85 -7.26 -0.56
C TYR A 193 -33.75 -8.04 -1.29
N PRO A 194 -32.45 -7.75 -1.08
CA PRO A 194 -31.38 -8.57 -1.62
C PRO A 194 -31.51 -10.04 -1.17
N LYS A 195 -31.34 -10.98 -2.10
CA LYS A 195 -31.40 -12.43 -1.82
C LYS A 195 -30.07 -12.99 -1.31
N THR A 196 -28.98 -12.26 -1.55
CA THR A 196 -27.63 -12.63 -1.17
C THR A 196 -26.92 -11.43 -0.57
N GLN A 197 -26.00 -11.70 0.35
CA GLN A 197 -25.10 -10.68 0.87
C GLN A 197 -24.14 -10.25 -0.24
N THR A 198 -24.09 -8.95 -0.51
CA THR A 198 -23.16 -8.33 -1.47
C THR A 198 -21.94 -7.77 -0.76
#